data_AF-A0A9W9MFJ1-F1
#
_entry.id   AF-A0A9W9MFJ1-F1
#
_cell.length_a   1.000
_cell.length_b   1.000
_cell.length_c   1.000
_cell.angle_alpha   90.00
_cell.angle_beta   90.00
_cell.angle_gamma   90.00
#
_symmetry.space_group_name_H-M   'P 1'
#
loop_
_entity.id
_entity.type
_entity.pdbx_description
1 polymer ?
#
loop_
_entity_poly.entity_id
_entity_poly.type
_entity_poly.pdbx_seq_one_letter_code
_entity_poly.pdbx_strand_id
1 'polypeptide(L)'
;MAATAPFGFSLGALQGGALYQHLPWIFGSNAIICVLLCAAAWFAIPPLKPIADVSGKEAPSIKQFDYIGGFCAAGGCVCLLFGLTQGPVASWSPYTYVLIIISALLFVGLFFAERNAVRPLIPNRLWRTPGFTPLMIAYFLGFGSFFGCWQFYAIQFWLRIQHASPIAVALYHIPNALVGVLTTLIVAHTLHLVPGHYIYTVSMLAFTLGPAFFLPQTANTTYWALSFPGISLVTFGPDLAFAAASIFITSNVERSYQGSAGALLVTNQNLSSAIMTSVADAIGTRVSRGPDGEIGLDGLHAIWWFALAAQLLAALVTIIWVRIPKEEEKEHVT
;
A
#
# COMPACT_ATOMS: atom_id res chain seq x y z
N MET A 1 0.30 17.03 0.54
CA MET A 1 0.51 15.71 1.21
C MET A 1 0.92 14.62 0.23
N ALA A 2 0.26 14.41 -0.91
CA ALA A 2 0.59 13.28 -1.80
C ALA A 2 2.06 13.20 -2.25
N ALA A 3 2.73 14.33 -2.54
CA ALA A 3 4.13 14.35 -2.98
C ALA A 3 5.15 13.88 -1.92
N THR A 4 4.82 13.89 -0.62
CA THR A 4 5.81 13.52 0.42
C THR A 4 6.09 12.02 0.45
N ALA A 5 5.16 11.17 0.01
CA ALA A 5 5.34 9.72 0.00
C ALA A 5 6.41 9.25 -1.01
N PRO A 6 6.37 9.66 -2.30
CA PRO A 6 7.44 9.32 -3.27
C PRO A 6 8.82 9.84 -2.87
N PHE A 7 8.90 11.05 -2.29
CA PHE A 7 10.14 11.60 -1.76
C PHE A 7 10.66 10.79 -0.58
N GLY A 8 9.80 10.48 0.39
CA GLY A 8 10.17 9.66 1.55
C GLY A 8 10.68 8.28 1.14
N PHE A 9 10.01 7.64 0.17
CA PHE A 9 10.46 6.36 -0.39
C PHE A 9 11.86 6.47 -1.01
N SER A 10 12.09 7.48 -1.84
CA SER A 10 13.36 7.64 -2.55
C SER A 10 14.52 8.02 -1.62
N LEU A 11 14.26 8.90 -0.64
CA LEU A 11 15.23 9.22 0.40
C LEU A 11 15.57 8.00 1.25
N GLY A 12 14.54 7.22 1.64
CA GLY A 12 14.73 5.97 2.38
C GLY A 12 15.53 4.93 1.60
N ALA A 13 15.28 4.80 0.29
CA ALA A 13 16.05 3.91 -0.58
C ALA A 13 17.53 4.34 -0.68
N LEU A 14 17.80 5.65 -0.85
CA LEU A 14 19.16 6.18 -0.88
C LEU A 14 19.87 6.00 0.46
N GLN A 15 19.19 6.27 1.57
CA GLN A 15 19.70 6.04 2.92
C GLN A 15 20.01 4.55 3.15
N GLY A 16 19.10 3.65 2.79
CA GLY A 16 19.29 2.20 2.91
C GLY A 16 20.44 1.70 2.04
N GLY A 17 20.55 2.19 0.81
CA GLY A 17 21.65 1.87 -0.11
C GLY A 17 23.01 2.43 0.37
N ALA A 18 23.04 3.62 0.96
CA ALA A 18 24.27 4.23 1.48
C ALA A 18 24.75 3.59 2.79
N LEU A 19 23.81 3.20 3.66
CA LEU A 19 24.09 2.64 4.98
C LEU A 19 23.99 1.10 5.01
N TYR A 20 23.99 0.43 3.86
CA TYR A 20 23.76 -1.03 3.78
C TYR A 20 24.76 -1.86 4.61
N GLN A 21 26.00 -1.37 4.79
CA GLN A 21 27.03 -1.99 5.62
C GLN A 21 26.89 -1.65 7.12
N HIS A 22 26.04 -0.68 7.48
CA HIS A 22 25.88 -0.14 8.81
C HIS A 22 24.42 -0.25 9.27
N LEU A 23 23.94 -1.48 9.43
CA LEU A 23 22.56 -1.77 9.81
C LEU A 23 22.06 -0.99 11.06
N PRO A 24 22.85 -0.83 12.15
CA PRO A 24 22.41 -0.02 13.29
C PRO A 24 22.13 1.44 12.94
N TRP A 25 22.88 2.00 11.98
CA TRP A 25 22.70 3.38 11.54
C TRP A 25 21.49 3.55 10.63
N ILE A 26 21.07 2.52 9.88
CA ILE A 26 19.78 2.56 9.15
C ILE A 26 18.63 2.80 10.13
N PHE A 27 18.57 2.00 11.20
CA PHE A 27 17.53 2.14 12.22
C PHE A 27 17.70 3.39 13.07
N GLY A 28 18.93 3.72 13.47
CA GLY A 28 19.24 4.89 14.30
C GLY A 28 18.90 6.21 13.61
N SER A 29 19.24 6.36 12.33
CA SER A 29 18.88 7.56 11.55
C SER A 29 17.37 7.68 11.33
N ASN A 30 16.67 6.57 11.06
CA ASN A 30 15.20 6.58 10.99
C ASN A 30 14.57 6.98 12.34
N ALA A 31 15.10 6.49 13.45
CA ALA A 31 14.64 6.86 14.79
C ALA A 31 14.84 8.36 15.06
N ILE A 32 15.99 8.94 14.69
CA ILE A 32 16.26 10.38 14.80
C ILE A 32 15.24 11.19 13.98
N ILE A 33 15.00 10.81 12.73
CA ILE A 33 14.00 11.47 11.87
C ILE A 33 12.62 11.42 12.51
N CYS A 34 12.20 10.27 13.05
CA CYS A 34 10.92 10.13 13.75
C CYS A 34 10.82 11.06 14.98
N VAL A 35 11.88 11.20 15.77
CA VAL A 35 11.91 12.12 16.93
C VAL A 35 11.78 13.57 16.49
N LEU A 36 12.50 13.97 15.43
CA LEU A 36 12.42 15.32 14.88
C LEU A 36 11.02 15.63 14.34
N LEU A 37 10.40 14.68 13.63
CA LEU A 37 9.03 14.82 13.15
C LEU A 37 8.02 14.88 14.29
N CYS A 38 8.22 14.11 15.37
CA CYS A 38 7.38 14.17 16.57
C CYS A 38 7.47 15.54 17.24
N ALA A 39 8.67 16.09 17.40
CA ALA A 39 8.88 17.43 17.93
C ALA A 39 8.24 18.49 17.02
N ALA A 40 8.45 18.42 15.70
CA ALA A 40 7.84 19.35 14.75
C ALA A 40 6.30 19.29 14.79
N ALA A 41 5.72 18.08 14.87
CA ALA A 41 4.28 17.88 14.98
C ALA A 41 3.72 18.51 16.26
N TRP A 42 4.42 18.42 17.38
CA TRP A 42 4.01 19.05 18.64
C TRP A 42 3.85 20.57 18.53
N PHE A 43 4.72 21.23 17.76
CA PHE A 43 4.67 22.69 17.56
C PHE A 43 3.75 23.12 16.40
N ALA A 44 3.60 22.28 15.38
CA ALA A 44 2.88 22.64 14.15
C ALA A 44 1.39 22.29 14.18
N ILE A 45 0.98 21.25 14.92
CA ILE A 45 -0.42 20.79 14.94
C ILE A 45 -1.24 21.66 15.92
N PRO A 46 -2.23 22.44 15.45
CA PRO A 46 -3.08 23.21 16.34
C PRO A 46 -3.96 22.27 17.20
N PRO A 47 -4.38 22.71 18.41
CA PRO A 47 -5.24 21.91 19.26
C PRO A 47 -6.58 21.62 18.55
N LEU A 48 -6.80 20.35 18.21
CA LEU A 48 -8.03 19.88 17.55
C LEU A 48 -9.20 19.95 18.53
N LYS A 49 -10.23 20.74 18.19
CA LYS A 49 -11.51 20.74 18.91
C LYS A 49 -12.44 19.71 18.28
N PRO A 50 -13.01 18.76 19.04
CA PRO A 50 -14.02 17.84 18.53
C PRO A 50 -15.23 18.62 17.97
N ILE A 51 -15.61 18.33 16.72
CA ILE A 51 -16.78 18.93 16.06
C ILE A 51 -17.81 17.82 15.84
N ALA A 52 -19.08 18.10 16.12
CA ALA A 52 -20.16 17.16 15.87
C ALA A 52 -20.42 16.99 14.36
N ASP A 53 -20.78 15.78 13.93
CA ASP A 53 -21.09 15.50 12.52
C ASP A 53 -22.37 16.19 12.03
N VAL A 54 -23.30 16.48 12.95
CA VAL A 54 -24.60 17.07 12.66
C VAL A 54 -24.86 18.19 13.66
N SER A 55 -25.38 19.32 13.18
CA SER A 55 -25.83 20.43 14.03
C SER A 55 -26.82 19.92 15.08
N GLY A 56 -26.54 20.19 16.36
CA GLY A 56 -27.37 19.79 17.50
C GLY A 56 -27.07 18.42 18.12
N LYS A 57 -26.06 17.67 17.64
CA LYS A 57 -25.55 16.47 18.32
C LYS A 57 -24.28 16.77 19.11
N GLU A 58 -24.02 15.97 20.15
CA GLU A 58 -22.76 16.05 20.90
C GLU A 58 -21.58 15.64 20.02
N ALA A 59 -20.45 16.31 20.22
CA ALA A 59 -19.21 15.95 19.55
C ALA A 59 -18.73 14.56 20.03
N PRO A 60 -18.06 13.78 19.17
CA PRO A 60 -17.60 12.45 19.54
C PRO A 60 -16.65 12.50 20.75
N SER A 61 -16.87 11.61 21.71
CA SER A 61 -16.05 11.51 22.93
C SER A 61 -15.18 10.25 22.91
N ILE A 62 -14.01 10.31 23.57
CA ILE A 62 -13.13 9.14 23.74
C ILE A 62 -13.81 7.99 24.50
N LYS A 63 -14.82 8.29 25.31
CA LYS A 63 -15.65 7.29 26.00
C LYS A 63 -16.43 6.38 25.02
N GLN A 64 -16.65 6.85 23.80
CA GLN A 64 -17.33 6.10 22.74
C GLN A 64 -16.36 5.33 21.85
N PHE A 65 -15.05 5.35 22.16
CA PHE A 65 -14.04 4.64 21.39
C PHE A 65 -14.15 3.12 21.59
N ASP A 66 -14.07 2.37 20.49
CA ASP A 66 -14.07 0.92 20.51
C ASP A 66 -12.67 0.37 20.83
N TYR A 67 -12.35 0.29 22.13
CA TYR A 67 -11.07 -0.24 22.60
C TYR A 67 -10.87 -1.72 22.27
N ILE A 68 -11.94 -2.51 22.35
CA ILE A 68 -11.87 -3.96 22.11
C ILE A 68 -11.65 -4.22 20.62
N GLY A 69 -12.45 -3.59 19.76
CA GLY A 69 -12.24 -3.63 18.31
C GLY A 69 -10.86 -3.08 17.94
N GLY A 70 -10.42 -1.98 18.57
CA GLY A 70 -9.11 -1.38 18.33
C GLY A 70 -7.96 -2.35 18.61
N PHE A 71 -8.03 -3.05 19.75
CA PHE A 71 -7.05 -4.07 20.12
C PHE A 71 -7.09 -5.27 19.16
N CYS A 72 -8.28 -5.78 18.85
CA CYS A 72 -8.44 -6.91 17.92
C CYS A 72 -7.93 -6.58 16.51
N ALA A 73 -8.24 -5.39 16.00
CA ALA A 73 -7.80 -4.93 14.68
C ALA A 73 -6.27 -4.74 14.64
N ALA A 74 -5.71 -3.99 15.60
CA ALA A 74 -4.27 -3.73 15.64
C ALA A 74 -3.47 -5.01 15.89
N GLY A 75 -3.85 -5.80 16.89
CA GLY A 75 -3.21 -7.08 17.20
C GLY A 75 -3.33 -8.08 16.05
N GLY A 76 -4.51 -8.19 15.43
CA GLY A 76 -4.76 -9.04 14.28
C GLY A 76 -3.86 -8.68 13.09
N CYS A 77 -3.75 -7.39 12.76
CA CYS A 77 -2.87 -6.91 11.70
C CYS A 77 -1.39 -7.18 12.02
N VAL A 78 -0.92 -6.87 13.23
CA VAL A 78 0.48 -7.08 13.63
C VAL A 78 0.85 -8.57 13.57
N CYS A 79 0.02 -9.44 14.14
CA CYS A 79 0.25 -10.88 14.12
C CYS A 79 0.26 -11.43 12.68
N LEU A 80 -0.64 -10.96 11.80
CA LEU A 80 -0.70 -11.41 10.41
C LEU A 80 0.54 -10.98 9.64
N LEU A 81 0.86 -9.69 9.69
CA LEU A 81 1.99 -9.12 8.98
C LEU A 81 3.30 -9.75 9.45
N PHE A 82 3.50 -9.88 10.77
CA PHE A 82 4.69 -10.50 11.32
C PHE A 82 4.79 -11.99 10.96
N GLY A 83 3.69 -12.75 11.08
CA GLY A 83 3.66 -14.16 10.70
C GLY A 83 3.98 -14.40 9.22
N LEU A 84 3.39 -13.59 8.32
CA LEU A 84 3.59 -13.71 6.87
C LEU A 84 4.98 -13.26 6.42
N THR A 85 5.52 -12.20 7.02
CA THR A 85 6.85 -11.67 6.68
C THR A 85 7.98 -12.54 7.22
N GLN A 86 7.81 -13.13 8.41
CA GLN A 86 8.78 -14.07 8.98
C GLN A 86 8.65 -15.49 8.41
N GLY A 87 7.51 -15.83 7.80
CA GLY A 87 7.27 -17.14 7.17
C GLY A 87 8.42 -17.59 6.29
N PRO A 88 8.73 -16.88 5.19
CA PRO A 88 9.84 -17.23 4.30
C PRO A 88 11.20 -17.32 5.01
N VAL A 89 11.53 -16.30 5.82
CA VAL A 89 12.83 -16.18 6.50
C VAL A 89 13.06 -17.33 7.48
N ALA A 90 12.02 -17.71 8.22
CA ALA A 90 12.06 -18.78 9.21
C ALA A 90 11.63 -20.15 8.63
N SER A 91 11.57 -20.28 7.29
CA SER A 91 11.13 -21.49 6.59
C SER A 91 9.81 -22.06 7.13
N TRP A 92 8.88 -21.16 7.45
CA TRP A 92 7.56 -21.44 8.01
C TRP A 92 7.63 -22.26 9.31
N SER A 93 8.44 -21.80 10.25
CA SER A 93 8.51 -22.36 11.61
C SER A 93 7.14 -22.32 12.33
N PRO A 94 6.84 -23.24 13.26
CA PRO A 94 5.54 -23.34 13.96
C PRO A 94 4.99 -22.01 14.51
N TYR A 95 5.84 -21.12 15.01
CA TYR A 95 5.39 -19.85 15.57
C TYR A 95 4.74 -18.93 14.52
N THR A 96 5.16 -19.01 13.25
CA THR A 96 4.59 -18.20 12.15
C THR A 96 3.15 -18.61 11.86
N TYR A 97 2.86 -19.92 11.83
CA TYR A 97 1.49 -20.44 11.72
C TYR A 97 0.64 -20.06 12.91
N VAL A 98 1.16 -20.17 14.13
CA VAL A 98 0.45 -19.79 15.36
C VAL A 98 0.05 -18.31 15.30
N LEU A 99 0.94 -17.42 14.86
CA LEU A 99 0.62 -16.00 14.71
C LEU A 99 -0.47 -15.73 13.67
N ILE A 100 -0.44 -16.44 12.54
CA ILE A 100 -1.49 -16.33 11.51
C ILE A 100 -2.84 -16.82 12.06
N ILE A 101 -2.85 -17.92 12.82
CA ILE A 101 -4.06 -18.44 13.47
C ILE A 101 -4.58 -17.46 14.52
N ILE A 102 -3.71 -16.93 15.38
CA ILE A 102 -4.07 -15.91 16.37
C ILE A 102 -4.65 -14.68 15.67
N SER A 103 -4.05 -14.24 14.57
CA SER A 103 -4.59 -13.15 13.77
C SER A 103 -6.00 -13.43 13.27
N ALA A 104 -6.24 -14.62 12.70
CA ALA A 104 -7.58 -15.00 12.25
C ALA A 104 -8.59 -14.98 13.41
N LEU A 105 -8.21 -15.48 14.58
CA LEU A 105 -9.05 -15.42 15.79
C LEU A 105 -9.32 -13.98 16.24
N LEU A 106 -8.33 -13.09 16.16
CA LEU A 106 -8.50 -11.67 16.49
C LEU A 106 -9.40 -10.94 15.50
N PHE A 107 -9.34 -11.26 14.20
CA PHE A 107 -10.27 -10.71 13.21
C PHE A 107 -11.71 -11.22 13.39
N VAL A 108 -11.87 -12.50 13.78
CA VAL A 108 -13.18 -13.02 14.19
C VAL A 108 -13.67 -12.29 15.44
N GLY A 109 -12.79 -12.07 16.42
CA GLY A 109 -13.09 -11.28 17.63
C GLY A 109 -13.51 -9.84 17.30
N LEU A 110 -12.82 -9.19 16.35
CA LEU A 110 -13.16 -7.86 15.85
C LEU A 110 -14.60 -7.83 15.33
N PHE A 111 -15.01 -8.81 14.51
CA PHE A 111 -16.37 -8.88 13.98
C PHE A 111 -17.43 -8.94 15.08
N PHE A 112 -17.19 -9.70 16.15
CA PHE A 112 -18.09 -9.77 17.30
C PHE A 112 -18.07 -8.49 18.15
N ALA A 113 -16.89 -7.88 18.32
CA ALA A 113 -16.73 -6.63 19.07
C ALA A 113 -17.46 -5.47 18.37
N GLU A 114 -17.27 -5.31 17.05
CA GLU A 114 -17.90 -4.25 16.26
C GLU A 114 -19.43 -4.34 16.25
N ARG A 115 -20.00 -5.54 16.39
CA ARG A 115 -21.46 -5.71 16.46
C ARG A 115 -22.08 -5.09 17.71
N ASN A 116 -21.33 -5.05 18.81
CA ASN A 116 -21.78 -4.52 20.09
C ASN A 116 -21.26 -3.09 20.36
N ALA A 117 -20.37 -2.59 19.51
CA ALA A 117 -19.78 -1.27 19.67
C ALA A 117 -20.79 -0.16 19.36
N VAL A 118 -20.89 0.83 20.25
CA VAL A 118 -21.72 2.04 20.04
C VAL A 118 -21.23 2.82 18.82
N ARG A 119 -19.90 2.82 18.61
CA ARG A 119 -19.25 3.50 17.50
C ARG A 119 -18.19 2.56 16.88
N PRO A 120 -18.57 1.68 15.95
CA PRO A 120 -17.64 0.70 15.37
C PRO A 120 -16.50 1.42 14.64
N LEU A 121 -15.33 0.79 14.56
CA LEU A 121 -14.18 1.37 13.87
C LEU A 121 -14.47 1.55 12.39
N ILE A 122 -15.01 0.52 11.74
CA ILE A 122 -15.42 0.58 10.34
C ILE A 122 -16.95 0.69 10.31
N PRO A 123 -17.51 1.81 9.84
CA PRO A 123 -18.95 1.95 9.76
C PRO A 123 -19.51 0.94 8.75
N ASN A 124 -20.39 0.03 9.19
CA ASN A 124 -21.02 -1.00 8.34
C ASN A 124 -21.72 -0.44 7.09
N ARG A 125 -22.13 0.84 7.13
CA ARG A 125 -22.69 1.56 5.98
C ARG A 125 -21.71 1.62 4.81
N LEU A 126 -20.40 1.72 5.08
CA LEU A 126 -19.36 1.80 4.07
C LEU A 126 -19.29 0.54 3.19
N TRP A 127 -19.41 -0.65 3.81
CA TRP A 127 -19.49 -1.92 3.08
C TRP A 127 -20.76 -2.06 2.23
N ARG A 128 -21.81 -1.31 2.56
CA ARG A 128 -23.06 -1.25 1.77
C ARG A 128 -23.03 -0.18 0.69
N THR A 129 -22.05 0.74 0.71
CA THR A 129 -21.90 1.76 -0.33
C THR A 129 -21.55 1.08 -1.65
N PRO A 130 -22.37 1.25 -2.71
CA PRO A 130 -22.11 0.65 -4.01
C PRO A 130 -20.70 1.01 -4.51
N GLY A 131 -19.94 0.01 -4.93
CA GLY A 131 -18.58 0.18 -5.43
C GLY A 131 -17.47 0.16 -4.38
N PHE A 132 -17.75 0.28 -3.08
CA PHE A 132 -16.70 0.26 -2.04
C PHE A 132 -15.97 -1.08 -1.98
N THR A 133 -16.71 -2.19 -1.86
CA THR A 133 -16.09 -3.53 -1.76
C THR A 133 -15.28 -3.90 -3.01
N PRO A 134 -15.79 -3.72 -4.25
CA PRO A 134 -14.98 -3.89 -5.46
C PRO A 134 -13.74 -2.99 -5.49
N LEU A 135 -13.84 -1.75 -5.02
CA LEU A 135 -12.71 -0.82 -4.94
C LEU A 135 -11.65 -1.34 -3.96
N MET A 136 -12.02 -1.81 -2.78
CA MET A 136 -11.07 -2.39 -1.82
C MET A 136 -10.38 -3.64 -2.38
N ILE A 137 -11.11 -4.51 -3.09
CA ILE A 137 -10.57 -5.72 -3.73
C ILE A 137 -9.59 -5.35 -4.85
N ALA A 138 -9.98 -4.43 -5.73
CA ALA A 138 -9.10 -3.95 -6.80
C ALA A 138 -7.85 -3.27 -6.21
N TYR A 139 -7.99 -2.49 -5.14
CA TYR A 139 -6.86 -1.86 -4.45
C TYR A 139 -5.92 -2.91 -3.87
N PHE A 140 -6.46 -3.93 -3.23
CA PHE A 140 -5.70 -5.03 -2.66
C PHE A 140 -4.91 -5.78 -3.74
N LEU A 141 -5.56 -6.16 -4.84
CA LEU A 141 -4.89 -6.87 -5.93
C LEU A 141 -3.87 -5.98 -6.65
N GLY A 142 -4.23 -4.74 -6.98
CA GLY A 142 -3.38 -3.79 -7.71
C GLY A 142 -2.15 -3.38 -6.90
N PHE A 143 -2.37 -2.77 -5.73
CA PHE A 143 -1.29 -2.29 -4.88
C PHE A 143 -0.45 -3.44 -4.30
N GLY A 144 -1.09 -4.50 -3.83
CA GLY A 144 -0.40 -5.66 -3.26
C GLY A 144 0.53 -6.32 -4.28
N SER A 145 0.06 -6.50 -5.53
CA SER A 145 0.89 -7.06 -6.60
C SER A 145 1.99 -6.10 -7.04
N PHE A 146 1.71 -4.80 -7.09
CA PHE A 146 2.71 -3.76 -7.37
C PHE A 146 3.86 -3.81 -6.35
N PHE A 147 3.54 -3.74 -5.06
CA PHE A 147 4.57 -3.66 -4.05
C PHE A 147 5.22 -5.02 -3.78
N GLY A 148 4.40 -6.04 -3.54
CA GLY A 148 4.87 -7.33 -3.06
C GLY A 148 5.37 -8.27 -4.14
N CYS A 149 4.68 -8.35 -5.28
CA CYS A 149 5.09 -9.24 -6.37
C CYS A 149 6.07 -8.58 -7.34
N TRP A 150 5.89 -7.30 -7.65
CA TRP A 150 6.76 -6.60 -8.61
C TRP A 150 7.92 -5.87 -7.92
N GLN A 151 7.66 -4.81 -7.16
CA GLN A 151 8.70 -3.89 -6.65
C GLN A 151 9.74 -4.61 -5.78
N PHE A 152 9.29 -5.43 -4.82
CA PHE A 152 10.20 -6.20 -3.97
C PHE A 152 11.13 -7.10 -4.80
N TYR A 153 10.59 -7.81 -5.79
CA TYR A 153 11.36 -8.73 -6.64
C TYR A 153 12.15 -8.04 -7.76
N ALA A 154 11.76 -6.83 -8.17
CA ALA A 154 12.56 -5.98 -9.03
C ALA A 154 13.87 -5.59 -8.34
N ILE A 155 13.81 -5.23 -7.05
CA ILE A 155 15.00 -4.99 -6.23
C ILE A 155 15.88 -6.24 -6.15
N GLN A 156 15.28 -7.41 -5.90
CA GLN A 156 16.01 -8.68 -5.86
C GLN A 156 16.65 -9.02 -7.21
N PHE A 157 15.98 -8.75 -8.34
CA PHE A 157 16.54 -8.93 -9.67
C PHE A 157 17.85 -8.14 -9.86
N TRP A 158 17.86 -6.84 -9.52
CA TRP A 158 19.07 -6.05 -9.68
C TRP A 158 20.19 -6.48 -8.74
N LEU A 159 19.87 -6.79 -7.48
CA LEU A 159 20.88 -7.19 -6.49
C LEU A 159 21.47 -8.58 -6.78
N ARG A 160 20.63 -9.54 -7.15
CA ARG A 160 21.01 -10.97 -7.21
C ARG A 160 21.30 -11.47 -8.62
N ILE A 161 20.61 -10.97 -9.63
CA ILE A 161 20.77 -11.42 -11.02
C ILE A 161 21.71 -10.50 -11.80
N GLN A 162 21.55 -9.18 -11.65
CA GLN A 162 22.43 -8.20 -12.31
C GLN A 162 23.65 -7.81 -11.46
N HIS A 163 23.71 -8.26 -10.19
CA HIS A 163 24.79 -7.95 -9.25
C HIS A 163 25.08 -6.44 -9.11
N ALA A 164 24.05 -5.62 -9.24
CA ALA A 164 24.14 -4.18 -9.05
C ALA A 164 24.41 -3.87 -7.57
N SER A 165 25.17 -2.80 -7.30
CA SER A 165 25.40 -2.36 -5.94
C SER A 165 24.11 -1.82 -5.30
N PRO A 166 23.92 -1.94 -3.97
CA PRO A 166 22.72 -1.43 -3.29
C PRO A 166 22.46 0.06 -3.54
N ILE A 167 23.54 0.86 -3.65
CA ILE A 167 23.42 2.28 -3.99
C ILE A 167 22.95 2.49 -5.44
N ALA A 168 23.40 1.67 -6.40
CA ALA A 168 22.92 1.74 -7.78
C ALA A 168 21.43 1.39 -7.87
N VAL A 169 20.98 0.38 -7.12
CA VAL A 169 19.55 0.03 -7.03
C VAL A 169 18.73 1.18 -6.43
N ALA A 170 19.25 1.87 -5.42
CA ALA A 170 18.60 3.07 -4.89
C ALA A 170 18.50 4.19 -5.96
N LEU A 171 19.55 4.40 -6.76
CA LEU A 171 19.53 5.35 -7.86
C LEU A 171 18.53 4.97 -8.97
N TYR A 172 18.33 3.67 -9.23
CA TYR A 172 17.32 3.18 -10.16
C TYR A 172 15.88 3.53 -9.76
N HIS A 173 15.64 3.88 -8.49
CA HIS A 173 14.32 4.32 -8.01
C HIS A 173 14.12 5.83 -7.95
N ILE A 174 15.14 6.65 -8.28
CA ILE A 174 14.97 8.11 -8.39
C ILE A 174 13.82 8.53 -9.31
N PRO A 175 13.55 7.85 -10.45
CA PRO A 175 12.40 8.19 -11.28
C PRO A 175 11.07 8.15 -10.51
N ASN A 176 10.91 7.32 -9.47
CA ASN A 176 9.70 7.29 -8.65
C ASN A 176 9.44 8.64 -7.96
N ALA A 177 10.46 9.30 -7.42
CA ALA A 177 10.28 10.62 -6.82
C ALA A 177 9.85 11.66 -7.86
N LEU A 178 10.54 11.71 -9.00
CA LEU A 178 10.26 12.70 -10.04
C LEU A 178 8.87 12.49 -10.65
N VAL A 179 8.56 11.25 -11.02
CA VAL A 179 7.27 10.90 -11.60
C VAL A 179 6.14 10.99 -10.58
N GLY A 180 6.37 10.64 -9.32
CA GLY A 180 5.35 10.76 -8.27
C GLY A 180 4.97 12.22 -8.00
N VAL A 181 5.95 13.15 -8.03
CA VAL A 181 5.67 14.59 -7.97
C VAL A 181 4.86 15.04 -9.18
N LEU A 182 5.27 14.65 -10.39
CA LEU A 182 4.54 14.97 -11.62
C LEU A 182 3.11 14.40 -11.57
N THR A 183 2.95 13.17 -11.11
CA THR A 183 1.66 12.51 -10.97
C THR A 183 0.77 13.24 -9.98
N THR A 184 1.32 13.64 -8.83
CA THR A 184 0.59 14.45 -7.84
C THR A 184 0.08 15.75 -8.46
N LEU A 185 0.90 16.44 -9.26
CA LEU A 185 0.50 17.67 -9.94
C LEU A 185 -0.59 17.41 -10.98
N ILE A 186 -0.46 16.33 -11.77
CA ILE A 186 -1.47 15.93 -12.76
C ILE A 186 -2.80 15.62 -12.08
N VAL A 187 -2.78 14.84 -10.99
CA VAL A 187 -3.98 14.52 -10.21
C VAL A 187 -4.64 15.78 -9.70
N ALA A 188 -3.88 16.69 -9.07
CA ALA A 188 -4.44 17.94 -8.56
C ALA A 188 -5.20 18.76 -9.63
N HIS A 189 -4.75 18.72 -10.89
CA HIS A 189 -5.39 19.43 -12.00
C HIS A 189 -6.47 18.61 -12.72
N THR A 190 -6.49 17.29 -12.61
CA THR A 190 -7.42 16.43 -13.39
C THR A 190 -8.58 15.90 -12.57
N LEU A 191 -8.44 15.86 -11.25
CA LEU A 191 -9.40 15.26 -10.33
C LEU A 191 -10.79 15.89 -10.40
N HIS A 192 -10.86 17.21 -10.54
CA HIS A 192 -12.10 17.97 -10.67
C HIS A 192 -12.68 17.93 -12.10
N LEU A 193 -11.94 17.40 -13.07
CA LEU A 193 -12.35 17.34 -14.48
C LEU A 193 -12.94 15.97 -14.84
N VAL A 194 -12.34 14.89 -14.32
CA VAL A 194 -12.61 13.51 -14.73
C VAL A 194 -13.25 12.71 -13.58
N PRO A 195 -14.26 11.87 -13.86
CA PRO A 195 -14.80 10.95 -12.85
C PRO A 195 -13.74 10.04 -12.23
N GLY A 196 -13.78 9.84 -10.92
CA GLY A 196 -12.75 9.10 -10.17
C GLY A 196 -12.55 7.65 -10.62
N HIS A 197 -13.55 7.01 -11.23
CA HIS A 197 -13.43 5.63 -11.70
C HIS A 197 -12.52 5.50 -12.93
N TYR A 198 -12.42 6.53 -13.77
CA TYR A 198 -11.45 6.54 -14.87
C TYR A 198 -10.04 6.69 -14.34
N ILE A 199 -9.82 7.59 -13.38
CA ILE A 199 -8.53 7.78 -12.70
C ILE A 199 -8.09 6.46 -12.05
N TYR A 200 -9.02 5.78 -11.37
CA TYR A 200 -8.77 4.50 -10.74
C TYR A 200 -8.50 3.37 -11.75
N THR A 201 -9.18 3.36 -12.90
CA THR A 201 -8.91 2.40 -13.99
C THR A 201 -7.51 2.60 -14.58
N VAL A 202 -7.14 3.85 -14.88
CA VAL A 202 -5.81 4.19 -15.40
C VAL A 202 -4.73 3.78 -14.40
N SER A 203 -4.98 3.96 -13.11
CA SER A 203 -4.08 3.46 -12.05
C SER A 203 -3.87 1.95 -12.13
N MET A 204 -4.95 1.16 -12.23
CA MET A 204 -4.85 -0.31 -12.31
C MET A 204 -4.06 -0.74 -13.55
N LEU A 205 -4.24 -0.05 -14.68
CA LEU A 205 -3.46 -0.31 -15.89
C LEU A 205 -2.00 0.12 -15.73
N ALA A 206 -1.73 1.25 -15.09
CA ALA A 206 -0.36 1.70 -14.83
C ALA A 206 0.41 0.68 -13.97
N PHE A 207 -0.25 0.04 -12.99
CA PHE A 207 0.35 -1.04 -12.20
C PHE A 207 0.87 -2.19 -13.08
N THR A 208 0.17 -2.54 -14.16
CA THR A 208 0.57 -3.62 -15.08
C THR A 208 1.87 -3.33 -15.83
N LEU A 209 2.23 -2.05 -16.00
CA LEU A 209 3.42 -1.65 -16.75
C LEU A 209 4.71 -2.05 -16.01
N GLY A 210 4.68 -2.13 -14.68
CA GLY A 210 5.81 -2.63 -13.89
C GLY A 210 6.25 -4.03 -14.33
N PRO A 211 5.44 -5.08 -14.09
CA PRO A 211 5.79 -6.42 -14.52
C PRO A 211 5.90 -6.57 -16.04
N ALA A 212 5.09 -5.86 -16.84
CA ALA A 212 5.18 -5.95 -18.31
C ALA A 212 6.57 -5.57 -18.86
N PHE A 213 7.20 -4.54 -18.30
CA PHE A 213 8.56 -4.13 -18.68
C PHE A 213 9.66 -5.00 -18.04
N PHE A 214 9.36 -5.75 -16.99
CA PHE A 214 10.32 -6.61 -16.30
C PHE A 214 10.32 -8.06 -16.82
N LEU A 215 9.19 -8.56 -17.33
CA LEU A 215 9.07 -9.88 -17.95
C LEU A 215 10.12 -10.17 -19.04
N PRO A 216 10.42 -9.26 -19.99
CA PRO A 216 11.43 -9.52 -21.02
C PRO A 216 12.87 -9.33 -20.52
N GLN A 217 13.09 -8.93 -19.26
CA GLN A 217 14.44 -8.64 -18.77
C GLN A 217 15.25 -9.92 -18.54
N THR A 218 16.50 -9.83 -18.95
CA THR A 218 17.57 -10.82 -18.76
C THR A 218 18.71 -10.22 -17.94
N ALA A 219 19.65 -11.04 -17.47
CA ALA A 219 20.78 -10.59 -16.66
C ALA A 219 21.59 -9.45 -17.31
N ASN A 220 21.69 -9.42 -18.65
CA ASN A 220 22.46 -8.42 -19.40
C ASN A 220 21.62 -7.23 -19.91
N THR A 221 20.35 -7.14 -19.51
CA THR A 221 19.47 -6.08 -20.00
C THR A 221 19.88 -4.72 -19.44
N THR A 222 20.07 -3.75 -20.33
CA THR A 222 20.39 -2.37 -19.96
C THR A 222 19.24 -1.71 -19.19
N TYR A 223 19.54 -1.11 -18.04
CA TYR A 223 18.59 -0.37 -17.21
C TYR A 223 17.72 0.62 -18.00
N TRP A 224 18.34 1.41 -18.88
CA TRP A 224 17.66 2.45 -19.67
C TRP A 224 16.62 1.92 -20.65
N ALA A 225 16.78 0.69 -21.14
CA ALA A 225 15.90 0.14 -22.18
C ALA A 225 14.57 -0.34 -21.61
N LEU A 226 14.57 -0.97 -20.44
CA LEU A 226 13.39 -1.64 -19.89
C LEU A 226 13.08 -1.25 -18.44
N SER A 227 14.08 -1.20 -17.56
CA SER A 227 13.87 -0.86 -16.15
C SER A 227 13.43 0.60 -15.95
N PHE A 228 14.14 1.57 -16.55
CA PHE A 228 13.80 2.99 -16.44
C PHE A 228 12.36 3.33 -16.89
N PRO A 229 11.91 2.95 -18.10
CA PRO A 229 10.53 3.22 -18.51
C PRO A 229 9.51 2.47 -17.65
N GLY A 230 9.80 1.21 -17.27
CA GLY A 230 8.92 0.42 -16.40
C GLY A 230 8.68 1.08 -15.05
N ILE A 231 9.74 1.49 -14.35
CA ILE A 231 9.70 2.19 -13.05
C ILE A 231 8.97 3.53 -13.18
N SER A 232 9.25 4.28 -14.25
CA SER A 232 8.63 5.57 -14.48
C SER A 232 7.12 5.43 -14.67
N LEU A 233 6.69 4.52 -15.55
CA LEU A 233 5.27 4.36 -15.89
C LEU A 233 4.44 3.71 -14.78
N VAL A 234 5.01 2.77 -14.04
CA VAL A 234 4.29 2.12 -12.94
C VAL A 234 4.09 3.04 -11.74
N THR A 235 4.92 4.07 -11.57
CA THR A 235 4.80 5.08 -10.48
C THR A 235 3.48 5.83 -10.51
N PHE A 236 2.85 5.97 -11.68
CA PHE A 236 1.52 6.59 -11.78
C PHE A 236 0.45 5.77 -11.04
N GLY A 237 0.62 4.44 -10.95
CA GLY A 237 -0.33 3.52 -10.33
C GLY A 237 -0.65 3.88 -8.88
N PRO A 238 0.32 3.78 -7.94
CA PRO A 238 0.09 4.01 -6.52
C PRO A 238 -0.61 5.34 -6.21
N ASP A 239 -0.12 6.42 -6.80
CA ASP A 239 -0.58 7.78 -6.50
C ASP A 239 -2.02 8.00 -7.01
N LEU A 240 -2.32 7.55 -8.24
CA LEU A 240 -3.67 7.65 -8.81
C LEU A 240 -4.67 6.77 -8.04
N ALA A 241 -4.28 5.55 -7.65
CA ALA A 241 -5.14 4.65 -6.89
C ALA A 241 -5.45 5.22 -5.51
N PHE A 242 -4.42 5.69 -4.80
CA PHE A 242 -4.57 6.23 -3.45
C PHE A 242 -5.43 7.49 -3.46
N ALA A 243 -5.21 8.40 -4.43
CA ALA A 243 -6.02 9.61 -4.57
C ALA A 243 -7.49 9.26 -4.84
N ALA A 244 -7.79 8.45 -5.86
CA ALA A 244 -9.15 8.09 -6.20
C ALA A 244 -9.88 7.31 -5.09
N ALA A 245 -9.19 6.39 -4.40
CA ALA A 245 -9.74 5.67 -3.26
C ALA A 245 -10.01 6.59 -2.06
N SER A 246 -9.10 7.53 -1.77
CA SER A 246 -9.27 8.50 -0.70
C SER A 246 -10.48 9.41 -0.95
N ILE A 247 -10.68 9.86 -2.19
CA ILE A 247 -11.82 10.71 -2.56
C ILE A 247 -13.14 9.95 -2.48
N PHE A 248 -13.14 8.69 -2.94
CA PHE A 248 -14.32 7.84 -2.79
C PHE A 248 -14.72 7.71 -1.31
N ILE A 249 -13.74 7.49 -0.44
CA ILE A 249 -13.95 7.41 1.01
C ILE A 249 -14.47 8.75 1.56
N THR A 250 -13.78 9.87 1.31
CA THR A 250 -14.15 11.17 1.88
C THR A 250 -15.51 11.67 1.38
N SER A 251 -15.90 11.31 0.16
CA SER A 251 -17.20 11.70 -0.43
C SER A 251 -18.39 10.90 0.11
N ASN A 252 -18.16 9.66 0.56
CA ASN A 252 -19.20 8.72 0.98
C ASN A 252 -19.24 8.46 2.50
N VAL A 253 -18.26 8.97 3.25
CA VAL A 253 -18.14 8.76 4.70
C VAL A 253 -18.26 10.09 5.45
N GLU A 254 -19.00 10.07 6.57
CA GLU A 254 -19.15 11.21 7.49
C GLU A 254 -17.80 11.66 8.05
N ARG A 255 -17.64 12.96 8.29
CA ARG A 255 -16.33 13.57 8.68
C ARG A 255 -15.69 12.87 9.87
N SER A 256 -16.46 12.51 10.89
CA SER A 256 -15.93 11.85 12.08
C SER A 256 -15.47 10.40 11.86
N TYR A 257 -15.80 9.79 10.71
CA TYR A 257 -15.39 8.44 10.31
C TYR A 257 -14.35 8.44 9.18
N GLN A 258 -14.06 9.58 8.56
CA GLN A 258 -13.07 9.68 7.47
C GLN A 258 -11.68 9.22 7.93
N GLY A 259 -11.30 9.51 9.18
CA GLY A 259 -10.04 9.02 9.76
C GLY A 259 -9.97 7.49 9.81
N SER A 260 -11.03 6.85 10.31
CA SER A 260 -11.10 5.38 10.37
C SER A 260 -11.15 4.73 8.98
N ALA A 261 -11.91 5.32 8.05
CA ALA A 261 -12.00 4.81 6.69
C ALA A 261 -10.68 5.00 5.90
N GLY A 262 -9.97 6.10 6.11
CA GLY A 262 -8.62 6.29 5.59
C GLY A 262 -7.62 5.30 6.20
N ALA A 263 -7.72 5.02 7.50
CA ALA A 263 -6.90 3.99 8.15
C ALA A 263 -7.16 2.60 7.55
N LEU A 264 -8.43 2.26 7.28
CA LEU A 264 -8.78 1.01 6.59
C LEU A 264 -8.11 0.88 5.22
N LEU A 265 -8.06 1.95 4.43
CA LEU A 265 -7.36 1.95 3.13
C LEU A 265 -5.86 1.63 3.30
N VAL A 266 -5.20 2.27 4.27
CA VAL A 266 -3.77 2.04 4.56
C VAL A 266 -3.53 0.65 5.15
N THR A 267 -4.44 0.13 5.97
CA THR A 267 -4.39 -1.25 6.47
C THR A 267 -4.53 -2.24 5.31
N ASN A 268 -5.50 -2.03 4.41
CA ASN A 268 -5.66 -2.83 3.20
C ASN A 268 -4.40 -2.81 2.34
N GLN A 269 -3.77 -1.64 2.20
CA GLN A 269 -2.49 -1.46 1.51
C GLN A 269 -1.40 -2.35 2.10
N ASN A 270 -1.11 -2.22 3.40
CA ASN A 270 -0.04 -2.98 4.06
C ASN A 270 -0.30 -4.48 4.05
N LEU A 271 -1.56 -4.88 4.30
CA LEU A 271 -1.94 -6.27 4.31
C LEU A 271 -1.82 -6.90 2.92
N SER A 272 -2.26 -6.17 1.88
CA SER A 272 -2.13 -6.60 0.50
C SER A 272 -0.68 -6.84 0.11
N SER A 273 0.21 -5.90 0.45
CA SER A 273 1.65 -6.04 0.20
C SER A 273 2.22 -7.28 0.85
N ALA A 274 1.97 -7.49 2.15
CA ALA A 274 2.52 -8.65 2.86
C ALA A 274 2.00 -9.98 2.30
N ILE A 275 0.69 -10.11 2.10
CA ILE A 275 0.08 -11.35 1.57
C ILE A 275 0.59 -11.62 0.15
N MET A 276 0.59 -10.61 -0.72
CA MET A 276 1.02 -10.78 -2.11
C MET A 276 2.52 -11.08 -2.23
N THR A 277 3.36 -10.49 -1.36
CA THR A 277 4.77 -10.89 -1.25
C THR A 277 4.91 -12.36 -0.85
N SER A 278 4.20 -12.82 0.18
CA SER A 278 4.27 -14.22 0.62
C SER A 278 3.79 -15.21 -0.45
N VAL A 279 2.76 -14.86 -1.21
CA VAL A 279 2.28 -15.68 -2.34
C VAL A 279 3.32 -15.69 -3.46
N ALA A 280 3.87 -14.53 -3.82
CA ALA A 280 4.94 -14.43 -4.81
C ALA A 280 6.17 -15.26 -4.41
N ASP A 281 6.57 -15.22 -3.14
CA ASP A 281 7.67 -16.02 -2.61
C ASP A 281 7.42 -17.52 -2.81
N ALA A 282 6.24 -18.00 -2.40
CA ALA A 282 5.85 -19.40 -2.60
C ALA A 282 5.88 -19.83 -4.07
N ILE A 283 5.42 -18.96 -4.99
CA ILE A 283 5.45 -19.20 -6.44
C ILE A 283 6.91 -19.28 -6.93
N GLY A 284 7.72 -18.27 -6.60
CA GLY A 284 9.12 -18.17 -7.04
C GLY A 284 9.95 -19.36 -6.55
N THR A 285 9.86 -19.69 -5.26
CA THR A 285 10.56 -20.84 -4.68
C THR A 285 10.10 -22.16 -5.28
N ARG A 286 8.81 -22.30 -5.68
CA ARG A 286 8.33 -23.54 -6.28
C ARG A 286 8.84 -23.73 -7.72
N VAL A 287 8.99 -22.65 -8.47
CA VAL A 287 9.43 -22.67 -9.87
C VAL A 287 10.94 -22.77 -9.98
N SER A 288 11.68 -21.94 -9.25
CA SER A 288 13.13 -21.86 -9.35
C SER A 288 13.73 -21.65 -7.96
N ARG A 289 14.19 -22.75 -7.35
CA ARG A 289 14.96 -22.71 -6.10
C ARG A 289 16.41 -23.04 -6.39
N GLY A 290 17.28 -22.05 -6.25
CA GLY A 290 18.73 -22.22 -6.35
C GLY A 290 19.30 -23.04 -5.18
N PRO A 291 20.56 -23.47 -5.28
CA PRO A 291 21.26 -24.23 -4.23
C PRO A 291 21.25 -23.54 -2.87
N ASP A 292 21.31 -22.21 -2.86
CA ASP A 292 21.34 -21.37 -1.66
C ASP A 292 19.93 -21.01 -1.13
N GLY A 293 18.88 -21.59 -1.74
CA GLY A 293 17.48 -21.27 -1.44
C GLY A 293 16.96 -20.02 -2.15
N GLU A 294 17.79 -19.37 -2.97
CA GLU A 294 17.45 -18.14 -3.66
C GLU A 294 16.60 -18.36 -4.91
N ILE A 295 15.74 -17.39 -5.23
CA ILE A 295 14.84 -17.45 -6.39
C ILE A 295 15.61 -17.03 -7.65
N GLY A 296 15.72 -17.96 -8.61
CA GLY A 296 16.35 -17.70 -9.90
C GLY A 296 15.48 -16.86 -10.85
N LEU A 297 16.04 -16.46 -11.99
CA LEU A 297 15.36 -15.60 -12.97
C LEU A 297 14.01 -16.17 -13.43
N ASP A 298 13.91 -17.47 -13.67
CA ASP A 298 12.65 -18.13 -14.06
C ASP A 298 11.57 -18.01 -12.98
N GLY A 299 11.97 -18.04 -11.70
CA GLY A 299 11.08 -17.83 -10.57
C GLY A 299 10.61 -16.38 -10.49
N LEU A 300 11.49 -15.42 -10.76
CA LEU A 300 11.13 -14.00 -10.86
C LEU A 300 10.15 -13.75 -12.02
N HIS A 301 10.36 -14.38 -13.17
CA HIS A 301 9.43 -14.30 -14.29
C HIS A 301 8.05 -14.86 -13.94
N ALA A 302 7.99 -16.00 -13.24
CA ALA A 302 6.72 -16.56 -12.76
C ALA A 302 6.00 -15.61 -11.79
N ILE A 303 6.74 -14.98 -10.88
CA ILE A 303 6.22 -13.95 -9.97
C ILE A 303 5.67 -12.76 -10.74
N TRP A 304 6.38 -12.25 -11.74
CA TRP A 304 5.94 -11.11 -12.52
C TRP A 304 4.74 -11.43 -13.43
N TRP A 305 4.64 -12.65 -13.95
CA TRP A 305 3.42 -13.12 -14.63
C TRP A 305 2.22 -13.15 -13.68
N PHE A 306 2.41 -13.64 -12.46
CA PHE A 306 1.38 -13.60 -11.42
C PHE A 306 0.98 -12.16 -11.09
N ALA A 307 1.95 -11.27 -10.88
CA ALA A 307 1.72 -9.85 -10.62
C ALA A 307 0.89 -9.21 -11.75
N LEU A 308 1.27 -9.45 -13.00
CA LEU A 308 0.57 -8.95 -14.18
C LEU A 308 -0.88 -9.45 -14.23
N ALA A 309 -1.10 -10.74 -14.03
CA ALA A 309 -2.44 -11.34 -14.02
C ALA A 309 -3.33 -10.75 -12.91
N ALA A 310 -2.79 -10.59 -11.69
CA ALA A 310 -3.52 -10.02 -10.57
C ALA A 310 -3.87 -8.53 -10.79
N GLN A 311 -2.97 -7.76 -11.40
CA GLN A 311 -3.22 -6.35 -11.74
C GLN A 311 -4.22 -6.19 -12.89
N LEU A 312 -4.16 -7.05 -13.90
CA LEU A 312 -5.18 -7.08 -14.96
C LEU A 312 -6.56 -7.46 -14.40
N LEU A 313 -6.61 -8.41 -13.47
CA LEU A 313 -7.84 -8.72 -12.75
C LEU A 313 -8.35 -7.53 -11.94
N ALA A 314 -7.46 -6.78 -11.26
CA ALA A 314 -7.82 -5.56 -10.56
C ALA A 314 -8.40 -4.49 -11.51
N ALA A 315 -7.83 -4.34 -12.71
CA ALA A 315 -8.34 -3.46 -13.76
C ALA A 315 -9.74 -3.90 -14.23
N LEU A 316 -9.95 -5.20 -14.47
CA LEU A 316 -11.25 -5.74 -14.86
C LEU A 316 -12.31 -5.53 -13.77
N VAL A 317 -11.98 -5.82 -12.50
CA VAL A 317 -12.86 -5.58 -11.34
C VAL A 317 -13.26 -4.10 -11.29
N THR A 318 -12.29 -3.22 -11.53
CA THR A 318 -12.50 -1.77 -11.54
C THR A 318 -13.46 -1.34 -12.65
N ILE A 319 -13.21 -1.77 -13.89
CA ILE A 319 -14.02 -1.39 -15.06
C ILE A 319 -15.48 -1.86 -14.92
N ILE A 320 -15.69 -3.06 -14.38
CA ILE A 320 -17.02 -3.67 -14.31
C ILE A 320 -17.81 -3.15 -13.11
N TRP A 321 -17.20 -3.08 -11.93
CA TRP A 321 -17.92 -2.92 -10.66
C TRP A 321 -17.62 -1.62 -9.91
N VAL A 322 -16.55 -0.90 -10.21
CA VAL A 322 -16.20 0.34 -9.50
C VAL A 322 -16.84 1.53 -10.21
N ARG A 323 -17.79 2.17 -9.53
CA ARG A 323 -18.46 3.39 -9.99
C ARG A 323 -18.21 4.50 -8.97
N ILE A 324 -17.25 5.36 -9.27
CA ILE A 324 -16.92 6.55 -8.48
C ILE A 324 -17.46 7.76 -9.27
N PRO A 325 -18.54 8.41 -8.82
CA PRO A 325 -19.03 9.61 -9.50
C PRO A 325 -17.97 10.72 -9.49
N LYS A 326 -18.15 11.72 -10.36
CA LYS A 326 -17.28 12.90 -10.39
C LYS A 326 -17.33 13.61 -9.04
N GLU A 327 -16.19 14.10 -8.58
CA GLU A 327 -16.13 14.90 -7.36
C GLU A 327 -16.89 16.22 -7.61
N GLU A 328 -18.01 16.38 -6.89
CA GLU A 328 -18.69 17.67 -6.79
C GLU A 328 -18.15 18.36 -5.54
N GLU A 329 -17.58 19.54 -5.73
CA GLU A 329 -17.17 20.41 -4.63
C GLU A 329 -18.45 20.78 -3.87
N LYS A 330 -18.72 20.06 -2.77
CA LYS A 330 -19.85 20.40 -1.90
C LYS A 330 -19.50 21.73 -1.26
N GLU A 331 -20.12 22.82 -1.72
CA GLU A 331 -20.08 24.12 -1.04
C GLU A 331 -20.34 23.88 0.45
N HIS A 332 -19.26 23.93 1.23
CA HIS A 332 -19.37 23.93 2.67
C HIS A 332 -19.80 25.34 3.01
N VAL A 333 -21.12 25.52 3.07
CA VAL A 333 -21.77 26.74 3.55
C VAL A 333 -21.06 27.19 4.82
N THR A 334 -20.60 28.43 4.76
CA THR A 334 -19.99 29.25 5.82
C THR A 334 -20.59 29.04 7.19
#